data_AF-B6EDD2-F1
#
_entry.id   AF-B6EDD2-F1
#
_cell.length_a   1.000
_cell.length_b   1.000
_cell.length_c   1.000
_cell.angle_alpha   90.00
_cell.angle_beta   90.00
_cell.angle_gamma   90.00
#
_symmetry.space_group_name_H-M   'P 1'
#
loop_
_entity.id
_entity.type
_entity.pdbx_description
1 polymer ?
#
loop_
_entity_poly.entity_id
_entity_poly.type
_entity_poly.pdbx_seq_one_letter_code
_entity_poly.pdbx_strand_id
1 'polypeptide(L)'
;ASKQPPEPQIGEAEAKAVLDCKKSPLVKINMDGIPIGRKVDLAACDSYERLSLAVKDLFHGFLQVQRDPSKVDRTQQGADEKIFSQLLDGSGEYTLVYEDSEGDRMLVGDVPWNVFVSTAKRLRVLRSSELSHDLIGATPERAANG
;
A
#
# COMPACT_ATOMS: atom_id res chain seq x y z
N ALA A 1 -4.97 -38.12 41.24
CA ALA A 1 -5.54 -38.35 39.89
C ALA A 1 -6.20 -37.05 39.46
N SER A 2 -5.45 -36.09 38.89
CA SER A 2 -5.05 -35.96 37.48
C SER A 2 -6.22 -35.92 36.50
N LYS A 3 -6.59 -34.71 36.06
CA LYS A 3 -7.06 -34.33 34.71
C LYS A 3 -6.82 -32.80 34.56
N GLN A 4 -5.62 -32.39 34.17
CA GLN A 4 -5.17 -31.96 32.81
C GLN A 4 -5.75 -30.59 32.35
N PRO A 5 -4.90 -29.57 32.09
CA PRO A 5 -5.27 -28.22 31.60
C PRO A 5 -5.45 -28.18 30.06
N PRO A 6 -6.00 -27.08 29.48
CA PRO A 6 -6.47 -27.05 28.10
C PRO A 6 -5.34 -27.15 27.06
N GLU A 7 -5.67 -27.80 25.93
CA GLU A 7 -4.79 -28.00 24.78
C GLU A 7 -4.46 -26.67 24.05
N PRO A 8 -3.20 -26.50 23.59
CA PRO A 8 -2.81 -25.40 22.72
C PRO A 8 -3.02 -25.83 21.26
N GLN A 9 -3.94 -25.17 20.56
CA GLN A 9 -4.03 -25.30 19.10
C GLN A 9 -3.26 -24.14 18.46
N ILE A 10 -1.94 -24.20 18.60
CA ILE A 10 -0.98 -23.54 17.71
C ILE A 10 -0.72 -24.54 16.59
N GLY A 11 -1.11 -24.22 15.36
CA GLY A 11 -0.91 -25.15 14.26
C GLY A 11 -1.56 -24.73 12.95
N GLU A 12 -1.30 -23.52 12.47
CA GLU A 12 -1.43 -23.26 11.04
C GLU A 12 -0.02 -23.18 10.47
N ALA A 13 0.48 -24.37 10.16
CA ALA A 13 1.69 -24.59 9.41
C ALA A 13 1.54 -23.89 8.04
N GLU A 14 2.40 -22.91 7.85
CA GLU A 14 2.79 -22.29 6.60
C GLU A 14 2.86 -23.34 5.48
N ALA A 15 1.78 -23.43 4.69
CA ALA A 15 1.79 -24.15 3.45
C ALA A 15 2.74 -23.41 2.51
N LYS A 16 3.98 -23.90 2.42
CA LYS A 16 4.91 -23.57 1.34
C LYS A 16 4.28 -24.01 0.02
N ALA A 17 3.48 -23.14 -0.57
CA ALA A 17 3.13 -23.22 -1.96
C ALA A 17 4.41 -22.90 -2.74
N VAL A 18 5.04 -23.97 -3.24
CA VAL A 18 5.97 -23.88 -4.38
C VAL A 18 5.14 -23.41 -5.56
N LEU A 19 4.99 -22.09 -5.67
CA LEU A 19 4.45 -21.46 -6.87
C LEU A 19 5.65 -21.28 -7.79
N ASP A 20 5.72 -22.18 -8.77
CA ASP A 20 6.15 -21.93 -10.14
C ASP A 20 6.57 -20.47 -10.35
N CYS A 21 7.85 -20.23 -10.66
CA CYS A 21 8.44 -18.91 -10.89
C CYS A 21 7.88 -18.30 -12.19
N LYS A 22 6.57 -18.05 -12.20
CA LYS A 22 5.85 -17.30 -13.20
C LYS A 22 6.33 -15.88 -13.04
N LYS A 23 7.27 -15.47 -13.91
CA LYS A 23 7.66 -14.08 -14.21
C LYS A 23 7.01 -13.09 -13.25
N SER A 24 7.68 -12.82 -12.13
CA SER A 24 7.10 -11.98 -11.07
C SER A 24 6.64 -10.64 -11.67
N PRO A 25 5.38 -10.21 -11.46
CA PRO A 25 4.91 -8.96 -12.01
C PRO A 25 5.60 -7.83 -11.24
N LEU A 26 6.69 -7.31 -11.82
CA LEU A 26 7.28 -6.05 -11.37
C LEU A 26 6.29 -4.93 -11.69
N VAL A 27 5.46 -4.59 -10.71
CA VAL A 27 4.44 -3.55 -10.84
C VAL A 27 5.10 -2.20 -10.67
N LYS A 28 4.80 -1.27 -11.57
CA LYS A 28 5.26 0.11 -11.46
C LYS A 28 4.52 0.80 -10.34
N ILE A 29 5.25 1.54 -9.52
CA ILE A 29 4.70 2.39 -8.47
C ILE A 29 5.18 3.83 -8.66
N ASN A 30 4.23 4.75 -8.59
CA ASN A 30 4.45 6.19 -8.72
C ASN A 30 3.89 6.90 -7.49
N MET A 31 4.46 8.04 -7.13
CA MET A 31 3.97 8.87 -6.03
C MET A 31 3.57 10.25 -6.56
N ASP A 32 2.40 10.72 -6.16
CA ASP A 32 1.87 12.00 -6.64
C ASP A 32 2.77 13.18 -6.21
N GLY A 33 2.91 14.16 -7.10
CA GLY A 33 3.81 15.30 -6.93
C GLY A 33 5.30 14.99 -7.11
N ILE A 34 5.66 13.75 -7.45
CA ILE A 34 7.05 13.30 -7.53
C ILE A 34 7.28 12.54 -8.85
N PRO A 35 8.20 12.98 -9.74
CA PRO A 35 8.51 12.28 -10.99
C PRO A 35 9.40 11.05 -10.76
N ILE A 36 9.01 10.17 -9.84
CA ILE A 36 9.71 8.93 -9.53
C ILE A 36 8.78 7.76 -9.83
N GLY A 37 9.16 6.99 -10.85
CA GLY A 37 8.64 5.66 -11.09
C GLY A 37 9.61 4.62 -10.51
N ARG A 38 9.16 3.87 -9.51
CA ARG A 38 9.86 2.67 -9.02
C ARG A 38 9.12 1.42 -9.48
N LYS A 39 9.70 0.26 -9.21
CA LYS A 39 9.05 -1.04 -9.39
C LYS A 39 9.03 -1.75 -8.04
N VAL A 40 7.90 -2.37 -7.74
CA VAL A 40 7.74 -3.28 -6.60
C VAL A 40 7.53 -4.68 -7.14
N ASP A 41 8.13 -5.67 -6.48
CA ASP A 41 7.89 -7.07 -6.80
C ASP A 41 6.74 -7.58 -5.92
N LEU A 42 5.57 -7.79 -6.52
CA LEU A 42 4.42 -8.33 -5.80
C LEU A 42 4.59 -9.82 -5.46
N ALA A 43 5.46 -10.56 -6.15
CA ALA A 43 5.72 -11.97 -5.83
C ALA A 43 6.65 -12.13 -4.62
N ALA A 44 7.45 -11.10 -4.31
CA ALA A 44 8.26 -11.04 -3.09
C ALA A 44 7.45 -10.62 -1.85
N CYS A 45 6.21 -10.19 -2.05
CA CYS A 45 5.25 -9.86 -0.99
C CYS A 45 4.24 -11.00 -0.87
N ASP A 46 3.90 -11.41 0.35
CA ASP A 46 2.87 -12.42 0.64
C ASP A 46 1.66 -11.83 1.39
N SER A 47 1.72 -10.54 1.74
CA SER A 47 0.65 -9.83 2.42
C SER A 47 0.65 -8.33 2.09
N TYR A 48 -0.47 -7.67 2.42
CA TYR A 48 -0.57 -6.21 2.35
C TYR A 48 0.39 -5.50 3.31
N GLU A 49 0.71 -6.09 4.48
CA GLU A 49 1.71 -5.51 5.37
C GLU A 49 3.12 -5.57 4.76
N ARG A 50 3.48 -6.67 4.08
CA ARG A 50 4.76 -6.73 3.35
C ARG A 50 4.81 -5.71 2.21
N LEU A 51 3.70 -5.54 1.50
CA LEU A 51 3.59 -4.53 0.46
C LEU A 51 3.80 -3.12 1.02
N SER A 52 3.12 -2.75 2.11
CA SER A 52 3.26 -1.41 2.70
C SER A 52 4.68 -1.14 3.17
N LEU A 53 5.36 -2.14 3.73
CA LEU A 53 6.78 -2.07 4.09
C LEU A 53 7.68 -1.88 2.86
N ALA A 54 7.46 -2.64 1.79
CA ALA A 54 8.22 -2.49 0.55
C ALA A 54 8.03 -1.10 -0.08
N VAL A 55 6.79 -0.58 -0.05
CA VAL A 55 6.48 0.78 -0.52
C VAL A 55 7.17 1.83 0.35
N LYS A 56 7.15 1.67 1.68
CA LYS A 56 7.91 2.51 2.61
C LYS A 56 9.38 2.58 2.21
N ASP A 57 10.04 1.44 2.05
CA ASP A 57 11.47 1.40 1.76
C ASP A 57 11.81 2.02 0.39
N LEU A 58 10.94 1.85 -0.60
CA LEU A 58 11.10 2.47 -1.92
C LEU A 58 11.09 4.00 -1.85
N PHE A 59 10.24 4.59 -1.02
CA PHE A 59 10.07 6.05 -0.92
C PHE A 59 10.83 6.69 0.26
N HIS A 60 11.24 5.93 1.26
CA HIS A 60 11.93 6.42 2.45
C HIS A 60 13.22 7.19 2.09
N GLY A 61 14.03 6.65 1.19
CA GLY A 61 15.24 7.34 0.72
C GLY A 61 14.95 8.64 -0.03
N PHE A 62 13.80 8.74 -0.70
CA PHE A 62 13.41 9.95 -1.41
C PHE A 62 12.83 11.02 -0.47
N LEU A 63 11.96 10.63 0.46
CA LEU A 63 11.37 11.54 1.44
C LEU A 63 12.40 12.16 2.39
N GLN A 64 13.49 11.43 2.68
CA GLN A 64 14.62 11.98 3.44
C GLN A 64 15.34 13.11 2.69
N VAL A 65 15.50 13.02 1.37
CA VAL A 65 16.23 14.02 0.56
C VAL A 65 15.42 15.29 0.33
N GLN A 66 14.09 15.19 0.28
CA GLN A 66 13.20 16.35 0.09
C GLN A 66 12.92 17.14 1.37
N ARG A 67 13.28 16.61 2.55
CA ARG A 67 13.06 17.32 3.81
C ARG A 67 14.20 18.27 4.13
N ASP A 68 13.82 19.47 4.54
CA ASP A 68 14.77 20.46 5.04
C ASP A 68 15.45 19.94 6.33
N PRO A 69 16.79 19.86 6.39
CA PRO A 69 17.52 19.33 7.54
C PRO A 69 17.38 20.20 8.81
N SER A 70 16.81 21.41 8.72
CA SER A 70 16.57 22.29 9.88
C SER A 70 15.32 21.94 10.69
N LYS A 71 14.43 21.06 10.19
CA LYS A 71 13.24 20.57 10.92
C LYS A 71 13.41 19.15 11.50
N VAL A 72 14.63 18.77 11.84
CA VAL A 72 14.91 17.50 12.53
C VAL A 72 14.54 17.63 14.01
N ASP A 73 13.34 17.19 14.36
CA ASP A 73 13.05 16.75 15.71
C ASP A 73 13.29 15.24 15.77
N ARG A 74 13.97 14.77 16.82
CA ARG A 74 14.59 13.44 16.93
C ARG A 74 13.59 12.28 17.07
N THR A 75 12.30 12.57 16.95
CA THR A 75 11.16 11.63 17.12
C THR A 75 10.67 11.04 15.78
N GLN A 76 11.26 11.43 14.65
CA GLN A 76 10.64 11.28 13.33
C GLN A 76 10.80 9.93 12.61
N GLN A 77 11.56 8.97 13.17
CA GLN A 77 11.51 7.56 12.72
C GLN A 77 10.11 6.93 12.90
N GLY A 78 9.28 7.48 13.78
CA GLY A 78 7.87 7.08 13.91
C GLY A 78 6.93 7.79 12.94
N ALA A 79 7.36 8.88 12.29
CA ALA A 79 6.50 9.66 11.42
C ALA A 79 6.35 9.02 10.03
N ASP A 80 7.43 8.48 9.46
CA ASP A 80 7.33 7.68 8.23
C ASP A 80 6.57 6.39 8.48
N GLU A 81 6.85 5.68 9.58
CA GLU A 81 6.13 4.47 9.95
C GLU A 81 4.63 4.72 10.07
N LYS A 82 4.24 5.82 10.71
CA LYS A 82 2.84 6.24 10.80
C LYS A 82 2.23 6.57 9.44
N ILE A 83 2.94 7.29 8.56
CA ILE A 83 2.46 7.60 7.21
C ILE A 83 2.18 6.32 6.41
N PHE A 84 3.11 5.37 6.43
CA PHE A 84 2.97 4.14 5.63
C PHE A 84 2.02 3.12 6.28
N SER A 85 1.81 3.17 7.60
CA SER A 85 0.78 2.37 8.28
C SER A 85 -0.65 2.78 7.88
N GLN A 86 -0.85 4.07 7.62
CA GLN A 86 -2.14 4.64 7.19
C GLN A 86 -2.31 4.66 5.66
N LEU A 87 -1.35 4.07 4.94
CA LEU A 87 -1.33 4.07 3.48
C LEU A 87 -2.46 3.21 2.90
N LEU A 88 -2.80 2.11 3.60
CA LEU A 88 -3.79 1.13 3.17
C LEU A 88 -5.20 1.52 3.63
N ASP A 89 -5.33 2.19 4.78
CA ASP A 89 -6.62 2.56 5.37
C ASP A 89 -7.18 3.89 4.83
N GLY A 90 -6.38 4.65 4.09
CA GLY A 90 -6.79 5.94 3.51
C GLY A 90 -6.96 7.08 4.51
N SER A 91 -6.63 6.85 5.79
CA SER A 91 -6.78 7.84 6.88
C SER A 91 -5.59 8.79 7.02
N GLY A 92 -4.49 8.48 6.32
CA GLY A 92 -3.23 9.23 6.37
C GLY A 92 -3.20 10.44 5.43
N GLU A 93 -2.03 11.05 5.30
CA GLU A 93 -1.74 12.08 4.28
C GLU A 93 -1.53 11.49 2.89
N TYR A 94 -1.25 10.18 2.83
CA TYR A 94 -1.02 9.43 1.62
C TYR A 94 -1.85 8.16 1.62
N THR A 95 -2.26 7.72 0.43
CA THR A 95 -3.06 6.51 0.24
C THR A 95 -2.57 5.75 -0.98
N LEU A 96 -2.48 4.42 -0.85
CA LEU A 96 -2.07 3.55 -1.94
C LEU A 96 -3.29 3.03 -2.69
N VAL A 97 -3.35 3.38 -3.96
CA VAL A 97 -4.32 2.85 -4.92
C VAL A 97 -3.61 1.97 -5.94
N TYR A 98 -4.36 1.07 -6.56
CA TYR A 98 -3.90 0.30 -7.70
C TYR A 98 -4.85 0.41 -8.88
N GLU A 99 -4.30 0.27 -10.08
CA GLU A 99 -5.06 0.08 -11.31
C GLU A 99 -5.12 -1.43 -11.60
N ASP A 100 -6.31 -1.96 -11.81
CA ASP A 100 -6.52 -3.38 -12.02
C ASP A 100 -6.46 -3.81 -13.51
N SER A 101 -6.88 -5.05 -13.79
CA SER A 101 -6.87 -5.58 -15.15
C SER A 101 -7.92 -4.96 -16.07
N GLU A 102 -8.95 -4.34 -15.52
CA GLU A 102 -10.03 -3.67 -16.23
C GLU A 102 -9.71 -2.18 -16.46
N GLY A 103 -8.71 -1.66 -15.74
CA GLY A 103 -8.29 -0.26 -15.80
C GLY A 103 -8.95 0.60 -14.72
N ASP A 104 -9.68 -0.02 -13.80
CA ASP A 104 -10.31 0.65 -12.69
C ASP A 104 -9.31 0.91 -11.57
N ARG A 105 -9.51 2.04 -10.88
CA ARG A 105 -8.68 2.44 -9.74
C ARG A 105 -9.38 2.04 -8.46
N MET A 106 -8.72 1.21 -7.67
CA MET A 106 -9.22 0.70 -6.40
C MET A 106 -8.23 0.95 -5.26
N LEU A 107 -8.73 0.98 -4.02
CA LEU A 107 -7.87 1.07 -2.85
C LEU A 107 -7.16 -0.27 -2.63
N VAL A 108 -5.89 -0.21 -2.24
CA VAL A 108 -5.15 -1.43 -1.91
C VAL A 108 -5.65 -1.95 -0.55
N GLY A 109 -6.20 -3.17 -0.54
CA GLY A 109 -6.74 -3.81 0.66
C GLY A 109 -8.22 -4.21 0.54
N ASP A 110 -8.93 -3.71 -0.48
CA ASP A 110 -10.36 -3.99 -0.67
C ASP A 110 -10.67 -5.42 -1.15
N VAL A 111 -9.71 -6.05 -1.85
CA VAL A 111 -9.85 -7.41 -2.39
C VAL A 111 -8.90 -8.37 -1.66
N PRO A 112 -9.09 -9.70 -1.77
CA PRO A 112 -8.13 -10.66 -1.24
C PRO A 112 -6.74 -10.52 -1.92
N TRP A 113 -5.67 -10.78 -1.16
CA TRP A 113 -4.28 -10.67 -1.66
C TRP A 113 -4.04 -11.39 -2.99
N ASN A 114 -4.52 -12.64 -3.12
CA ASN A 114 -4.37 -13.42 -4.34
C ASN A 114 -5.06 -12.80 -5.56
N VAL A 115 -6.18 -12.10 -5.35
CA VAL A 115 -6.89 -11.38 -6.41
C VAL A 115 -6.06 -10.15 -6.79
N PHE A 116 -5.64 -9.37 -5.80
CA PHE A 116 -4.82 -8.17 -6.01
C PHE A 116 -3.54 -8.48 -6.80
N VAL A 117 -2.75 -9.48 -6.44
CA VAL A 117 -1.51 -9.81 -7.17
C VAL A 117 -1.77 -10.28 -8.61
N SER A 118 -2.97 -10.79 -8.88
CA SER A 118 -3.37 -11.26 -10.22
C SER A 118 -3.92 -10.14 -11.10
N THR A 119 -4.55 -9.12 -10.51
CA THR A 119 -5.21 -8.03 -11.23
C THR A 119 -4.40 -6.74 -11.28
N ALA A 120 -3.53 -6.48 -10.30
CA ALA A 120 -2.80 -5.23 -10.18
C ALA A 120 -1.81 -5.01 -11.35
N LYS A 121 -2.07 -3.96 -12.13
CA LYS A 121 -1.20 -3.51 -13.23
C LYS A 121 -0.23 -2.42 -12.80
N ARG A 122 -0.69 -1.48 -11.97
CA ARG A 122 0.07 -0.29 -11.53
C ARG A 122 -0.34 0.09 -10.12
N LEU A 123 0.59 0.64 -9.37
CA LEU A 123 0.38 1.19 -8.04
C LEU A 123 0.62 2.70 -8.07
N ARG A 124 -0.15 3.44 -7.29
CA ARG A 124 0.03 4.89 -7.12
C ARG A 124 -0.17 5.28 -5.66
N VAL A 125 0.78 6.01 -5.13
CA VAL A 125 0.66 6.67 -3.82
C VAL A 125 0.11 8.07 -4.09
N LEU A 126 -1.14 8.30 -3.71
CA LEU A 126 -1.82 9.58 -3.85
C LEU A 126 -1.70 10.37 -2.55
N ARG A 127 -1.67 11.71 -2.64
CA ARG A 127 -1.90 12.56 -1.48
C ARG A 127 -3.39 12.63 -1.18
N SER A 128 -3.76 12.73 0.08
CA SER A 128 -5.18 12.79 0.48
C SER A 128 -5.90 14.02 -0.07
N SER A 129 -5.18 15.10 -0.39
CA SER A 129 -5.72 16.25 -1.12
C SER A 129 -6.18 15.93 -2.55
N GLU A 130 -5.55 14.96 -3.20
CA GLU A 130 -5.82 14.56 -4.59
C GLU A 130 -6.78 13.37 -4.69
N LEU A 131 -6.88 12.56 -3.63
CA LEU A 131 -7.82 11.41 -3.57
C LEU A 131 -9.27 11.82 -3.83
N SER A 132 -9.67 12.99 -3.33
CA SER A 132 -11.01 13.54 -3.54
C SER A 132 -11.30 13.87 -5.00
N HIS A 133 -10.29 14.01 -5.86
CA HIS A 133 -10.47 14.31 -7.27
C HIS A 133 -10.29 13.08 -8.17
N ASP A 134 -9.51 12.08 -7.72
CA ASP A 134 -9.14 10.90 -8.51
C ASP A 134 -10.01 9.66 -8.24
N LEU A 135 -10.64 9.52 -7.06
CA LEU A 135 -11.66 8.47 -6.79
C LEU A 135 -13.07 8.92 -7.16
N ILE A 136 -13.26 10.24 -7.34
CA ILE A 136 -14.53 10.85 -7.71
C ILE A 136 -14.62 10.91 -9.24
N GLY A 137 -15.04 9.79 -9.83
CA GLY A 137 -15.79 9.80 -11.09
C GLY A 137 -17.23 10.35 -10.94
N ALA A 138 -17.56 11.01 -9.82
CA ALA A 138 -18.88 11.55 -9.53
C ALA A 138 -18.80 13.04 -9.16
N THR A 139 -18.73 13.89 -10.19
CA THR A 139 -19.13 15.31 -10.18
C THR A 139 -19.65 15.87 -8.85
N PRO A 140 -19.04 16.92 -8.25
CA PRO A 140 -19.86 17.94 -7.65
C PRO A 140 -20.52 18.66 -8.82
N GLU A 141 -21.76 18.29 -9.12
CA GLU A 141 -22.65 19.04 -9.98
C GLU A 141 -22.57 20.51 -9.57
N ARG A 142 -22.08 21.30 -10.51
CA ARG A 142 -22.04 22.74 -10.41
C ARG A 142 -23.47 23.24 -10.56
N ALA A 143 -24.26 23.19 -9.49
CA ALA A 143 -25.51 23.93 -9.42
C ALA A 143 -25.19 25.38 -9.03
N ALA A 144 -24.88 26.20 -10.04
CA ALA A 144 -25.26 27.61 -10.00
C ALA A 144 -26.80 27.69 -9.92
N ASN A 145 -27.35 28.58 -9.08
CA ASN A 145 -28.68 29.23 -9.10
C ASN A 145 -29.03 29.61 -7.64
N GLY A 146 -29.27 30.86 -7.24
CA GLY A 146 -29.36 32.15 -7.93
C GLY A 146 -29.36 33.28 -6.90
#